data_AF-A0A933MBU6-F1
#
_entry.id   AF-A0A933MBU6-F1
#
_cell.length_a   1.000
_cell.length_b   1.000
_cell.length_c   1.000
_cell.angle_alpha   90.00
_cell.angle_beta   90.00
_cell.angle_gamma   90.00
#
_symmetry.space_group_name_H-M   'P 1'
#
loop_
_entity.id
_entity.type
_entity.pdbx_description
1 polymer ?
#
loop_
_entity_poly.entity_id
_entity_poly.type
_entity_poly.pdbx_seq_one_letter_code
_entity_poly.pdbx_strand_id
1 'polypeptide(L)'
;MDELQIGEILAVDQLGHRSNAPSAQGIDASVWPTVQVQCDANPPADTIPLYLAKNNDPLEIASDKPTRTLQKIQGHSFLSFDFKQVRARQDGDPNAKIVLALSQVGPFRVYGDDPRTLLPAPVSPTGFAQVDQPEQLEEIDTRIQIVWPHSADGTLAPVGQAEFVNIAVDLFRHGSLESVPLDYAPNEATGYPILYIAREDKQAELYAATENPQRYRLPRKTTFALNGQTFPRWVFDNVPIEPNQDYFFVVLLSPVSKDPARRAYPIVWSYTAKTRTVLSQTNNHSPCLP
;
A
#
# COMPACT_ATOMS: atom_id res chain seq x y z
N MET A 1 -18.80 -6.86 -8.76
CA MET A 1 -18.61 -5.41 -8.57
C MET A 1 -17.13 -5.25 -8.34
N ASP A 2 -16.38 -5.13 -9.42
CA ASP A 2 -14.96 -5.53 -9.41
C ASP A 2 -14.01 -4.34 -9.46
N GLU A 3 -14.55 -3.13 -9.72
CA GLU A 3 -13.79 -1.89 -9.71
C GLU A 3 -14.42 -0.88 -8.75
N LEU A 4 -13.83 -0.77 -7.57
CA LEU A 4 -14.16 0.24 -6.57
C LEU A 4 -13.01 1.25 -6.50
N GLN A 5 -13.35 2.50 -6.17
CA GLN A 5 -12.38 3.55 -5.87
C GLN A 5 -12.63 4.16 -4.49
N ILE A 6 -11.56 4.66 -3.86
CA ILE A 6 -11.67 5.48 -2.65
C ILE A 6 -11.87 6.92 -3.09
N GLY A 7 -13.00 7.50 -2.73
CA GLY A 7 -13.43 8.74 -3.32
C GLY A 7 -13.41 9.94 -2.37
N GLU A 8 -14.16 9.88 -1.26
CA GLU A 8 -14.14 10.92 -0.22
C GLU A 8 -13.40 10.43 1.01
N ILE A 9 -12.53 11.29 1.56
CA ILE A 9 -11.81 11.07 2.82
C ILE A 9 -12.00 12.31 3.68
N LEU A 10 -12.57 12.13 4.87
CA LEU A 10 -12.81 13.20 5.82
C LEU A 10 -12.11 12.87 7.14
N ALA A 11 -11.32 13.83 7.63
CA ALA A 11 -10.86 13.78 9.01
C ALA A 11 -12.01 14.04 9.97
N VAL A 12 -12.11 13.22 11.01
CA VAL A 12 -13.13 13.37 12.04
C VAL A 12 -12.54 13.31 13.46
N ASP A 13 -13.18 14.01 14.39
CA ASP A 13 -12.89 13.90 15.83
C ASP A 13 -13.48 12.59 16.43
N GLN A 14 -13.35 12.40 17.75
CA GLN A 14 -13.89 11.21 18.44
C GLN A 14 -15.42 11.09 18.33
N LEU A 15 -16.11 12.19 18.08
CA LEU A 15 -17.56 12.25 17.97
C LEU A 15 -18.03 12.12 16.51
N GLY A 16 -17.10 12.02 15.55
CA GLY A 16 -17.40 11.95 14.12
C GLY A 16 -17.63 13.31 13.45
N HIS A 17 -17.36 14.42 14.14
CA HIS A 17 -17.45 15.74 13.52
C HIS A 17 -16.23 16.00 12.66
N ARG A 18 -16.41 16.75 11.57
CA ARG A 18 -15.30 17.18 10.70
C ARG A 18 -14.23 17.88 11.54
N SER A 19 -13.00 17.45 11.34
CA SER A 19 -11.81 17.97 12.00
C SER A 19 -10.75 18.35 10.97
N ASN A 20 -9.78 19.15 11.39
CA ASN A 20 -8.58 19.38 10.58
C ASN A 20 -7.62 18.19 10.70
N ALA A 21 -6.68 18.07 9.76
CA ALA A 21 -5.75 16.95 9.76
C ALA A 21 -4.98 16.79 11.07
N PRO A 22 -4.42 17.85 11.69
CA PRO A 22 -3.66 17.69 12.93
C PRO A 22 -4.47 17.20 14.14
N SER A 23 -5.79 17.44 14.20
CA SER A 23 -6.63 17.04 15.34
C SER A 23 -7.61 15.91 15.03
N ALA A 24 -7.54 15.33 13.83
CA ALA A 24 -8.30 14.15 13.46
C ALA A 24 -7.93 12.96 14.35
N GLN A 25 -8.95 12.23 14.81
CA GLN A 25 -8.79 11.00 15.60
C GLN A 25 -9.31 9.77 14.85
N GLY A 26 -10.19 10.00 13.86
CA GLY A 26 -10.61 9.00 12.91
C GLY A 26 -10.67 9.58 11.49
N ILE A 27 -10.93 8.69 10.55
CA ILE A 27 -11.18 9.01 9.16
C ILE A 27 -12.53 8.41 8.77
N ASP A 28 -13.38 9.21 8.17
CA ASP A 28 -14.51 8.73 7.39
C ASP A 28 -14.04 8.56 5.94
N ALA A 29 -14.31 7.41 5.34
CA ALA A 29 -13.98 7.12 3.95
C ALA A 29 -15.21 6.63 3.20
N SER A 30 -15.46 7.17 2.01
CA SER A 30 -16.51 6.70 1.11
C SER A 30 -15.88 6.10 -0.13
N VAL A 31 -16.35 4.91 -0.49
CA VAL A 31 -15.89 4.17 -1.67
C VAL A 31 -17.08 3.89 -2.57
N TRP A 32 -16.86 3.89 -3.88
CA TRP A 32 -17.94 3.65 -4.84
C TRP A 32 -17.42 2.99 -6.11
N PRO A 33 -18.30 2.35 -6.91
CA PRO A 33 -17.94 1.78 -8.19
C PRO A 33 -17.42 2.83 -9.18
N THR A 34 -16.36 2.50 -9.92
CA THR A 34 -15.89 3.30 -11.07
C THR A 34 -16.81 3.12 -12.28
N VAL A 35 -17.47 1.97 -12.39
CA VAL A 35 -18.41 1.62 -13.45
C VAL A 35 -19.85 1.76 -12.99
N GLN A 36 -20.77 1.90 -13.95
CA GLN A 36 -22.19 1.87 -13.67
C GLN A 36 -22.62 0.48 -13.15
N VAL A 37 -23.41 0.45 -12.07
CA VAL A 37 -23.94 -0.76 -11.43
C VAL A 37 -25.44 -0.61 -11.17
N GLN A 38 -26.15 -1.69 -10.83
CA GLN A 38 -27.53 -1.59 -10.35
C GLN A 38 -27.58 -0.87 -9.00
N CYS A 39 -28.61 -0.07 -8.74
CA CYS A 39 -28.74 0.66 -7.48
C CYS A 39 -28.94 -0.28 -6.29
N ASP A 40 -29.47 -1.49 -6.52
CA ASP A 40 -29.62 -2.57 -5.52
C ASP A 40 -28.45 -3.56 -5.51
N ALA A 41 -27.40 -3.31 -6.31
CA ALA A 41 -26.25 -4.20 -6.35
C ALA A 41 -25.60 -4.31 -4.97
N ASN A 42 -25.42 -5.55 -4.52
CA ASN A 42 -24.57 -5.86 -3.39
C ASN A 42 -23.18 -6.26 -3.91
N PRO A 43 -22.10 -5.90 -3.21
CA PRO A 43 -20.78 -6.42 -3.54
C PRO A 43 -20.77 -7.96 -3.44
N PRO A 44 -19.97 -8.67 -4.25
CA PRO A 44 -19.93 -10.14 -4.27
C PRO A 44 -19.60 -10.80 -2.93
N ALA A 45 -19.04 -10.05 -1.99
CA ALA A 45 -18.86 -10.42 -0.60
C ALA A 45 -19.41 -9.28 0.26
N ASP A 46 -20.11 -9.61 1.34
CA ASP A 46 -20.59 -8.66 2.36
C ASP A 46 -19.45 -7.95 3.13
N THR A 47 -18.21 -8.07 2.66
CA THR A 47 -17.03 -7.43 3.20
C THR A 47 -16.25 -6.75 2.06
N ILE A 48 -16.30 -5.42 2.03
CA ILE A 48 -15.28 -4.62 1.33
C ILE A 48 -14.29 -4.22 2.42
N PRO A 49 -13.14 -4.91 2.55
CA PRO A 49 -12.14 -4.49 3.52
C PRO A 49 -11.56 -3.14 3.12
N LEU A 50 -11.58 -2.20 4.04
CA LEU A 50 -10.75 -1.02 4.01
C LEU A 50 -9.48 -1.32 4.80
N TYR A 51 -8.36 -1.22 4.12
CA TYR A 51 -7.04 -1.34 4.71
C TYR A 51 -6.49 0.03 5.09
N LEU A 52 -5.68 0.07 6.13
CA LEU A 52 -4.99 1.25 6.61
C LEU A 52 -3.53 0.91 6.93
N ALA A 53 -2.61 1.77 6.50
CA ALA A 53 -1.23 1.78 6.95
C ALA A 53 -0.90 3.17 7.51
N LYS A 54 -0.15 3.22 8.60
CA LYS A 54 0.32 4.46 9.19
C LYS A 54 1.81 4.62 8.94
N ASN A 55 2.24 5.79 8.48
CA ASN A 55 3.63 6.11 8.18
C ASN A 55 4.29 5.06 7.27
N ASN A 56 5.05 4.14 7.87
CA ASN A 56 5.74 3.04 7.20
C ASN A 56 5.43 1.69 7.86
N ASP A 57 4.32 1.62 8.60
CA ASP A 57 3.80 0.40 9.20
C ASP A 57 3.13 -0.47 8.12
N PRO A 58 3.05 -1.79 8.35
CA PRO A 58 2.32 -2.70 7.47
C PRO A 58 0.85 -2.29 7.29
N LEU A 59 0.32 -2.63 6.12
CA LEU A 59 -1.07 -2.44 5.76
C LEU A 59 -1.94 -3.50 6.47
N GLU A 60 -2.88 -3.04 7.28
CA GLU A 60 -3.78 -3.89 8.07
C GLU A 60 -5.25 -3.62 7.72
N ILE A 61 -6.13 -4.59 7.97
CA ILE A 61 -7.58 -4.38 7.83
C ILE A 61 -8.04 -3.43 8.93
N ALA A 62 -8.51 -2.25 8.55
CA ALA A 62 -9.00 -1.25 9.47
C ALA A 62 -10.50 -1.39 9.74
N SER A 63 -11.25 -1.79 8.72
CA SER A 63 -12.68 -2.09 8.81
C SER A 63 -13.11 -2.98 7.65
N ASP A 64 -14.01 -3.92 7.89
CA ASP A 64 -14.58 -4.82 6.89
C ASP A 64 -16.10 -4.64 6.72
N LYS A 65 -16.69 -3.69 7.47
CA LYS A 65 -18.14 -3.47 7.54
C LYS A 65 -18.52 -2.05 7.10
N PRO A 66 -18.48 -1.75 5.80
CA PRO A 66 -19.01 -0.48 5.33
C PRO A 66 -20.53 -0.40 5.50
N THR A 67 -21.05 0.81 5.64
CA THR A 67 -22.49 1.07 5.49
C THR A 67 -22.78 1.36 4.03
N ARG A 68 -23.68 0.59 3.42
CA ARG A 68 -24.15 0.86 2.05
C ARG A 68 -25.11 2.06 2.05
N THR A 69 -24.83 3.06 1.24
CA THR A 69 -25.65 4.27 1.10
C THR A 69 -25.97 4.53 -0.37
N LEU A 70 -27.22 4.90 -0.65
CA LEU A 70 -27.60 5.45 -1.96
C LEU A 70 -27.46 6.97 -1.90
N GLN A 71 -26.42 7.50 -2.53
CA GLN A 71 -26.14 8.92 -2.59
C GLN A 71 -26.86 9.57 -3.78
N LYS A 72 -27.21 10.86 -3.67
CA LYS A 72 -27.84 11.62 -4.76
C LYS A 72 -27.12 12.95 -4.98
N ILE A 73 -26.52 13.13 -6.15
CA ILE A 73 -25.83 14.36 -6.55
C ILE A 73 -26.42 14.83 -7.88
N GLN A 74 -26.84 16.11 -7.93
CA GLN A 74 -27.39 16.74 -9.13
C GLN A 74 -28.52 15.93 -9.82
N GLY A 75 -29.34 15.23 -9.04
CA GLY A 75 -30.44 14.42 -9.57
C GLY A 75 -30.08 12.98 -9.93
N HIS A 76 -28.78 12.64 -9.98
CA HIS A 76 -28.29 11.29 -10.22
C HIS A 76 -28.06 10.53 -8.92
N SER A 77 -28.52 9.28 -8.86
CA SER A 77 -28.23 8.39 -7.74
C SER A 77 -26.99 7.55 -8.05
N PHE A 78 -26.16 7.29 -7.05
CA PHE A 78 -25.05 6.34 -7.14
C PHE A 78 -24.86 5.61 -5.81
N LEU A 79 -24.25 4.42 -5.89
CA LEU A 79 -24.00 3.58 -4.74
C LEU A 79 -22.68 3.96 -4.07
N SER A 80 -22.70 4.20 -2.76
CA SER A 80 -21.49 4.34 -1.94
C SER A 80 -21.46 3.32 -0.80
N PHE A 81 -20.26 3.03 -0.34
CA PHE A 81 -19.98 2.22 0.83
C PHE A 81 -19.13 3.06 1.78
N ASP A 82 -19.72 3.41 2.92
CA ASP A 82 -19.17 4.40 3.84
C ASP A 82 -18.57 3.71 5.05
N PHE A 83 -17.29 3.96 5.29
CA PHE A 83 -16.56 3.58 6.49
C PHE A 83 -16.55 4.77 7.44
N LYS A 84 -17.04 4.57 8.66
CA LYS A 84 -17.18 5.64 9.66
C LYS A 84 -16.17 5.46 10.79
N GLN A 85 -15.55 6.58 11.18
CA GLN A 85 -14.60 6.66 12.30
C GLN A 85 -13.51 5.58 12.25
N VAL A 86 -12.96 5.33 11.06
CA VAL A 86 -11.82 4.42 10.88
C VAL A 86 -10.66 4.96 11.69
N ARG A 87 -10.19 4.17 12.66
CA ARG A 87 -9.19 4.64 13.62
C ARG A 87 -7.85 4.88 12.91
N ALA A 88 -7.47 6.15 12.80
CA ALA A 88 -6.27 6.54 12.06
C ALA A 88 -5.09 6.95 12.96
N ARG A 89 -5.35 7.38 14.20
CA ARG A 89 -4.30 7.82 15.15
C ARG A 89 -4.53 7.22 16.52
N GLN A 90 -3.76 6.18 16.87
CA GLN A 90 -3.79 5.59 18.22
C GLN A 90 -2.87 6.30 19.21
N ASP A 91 -1.84 7.00 18.73
CA ASP A 91 -0.77 7.62 19.54
C ASP A 91 -0.79 9.15 19.51
N GLY A 92 -1.71 9.75 18.76
CA GLY A 92 -1.88 11.20 18.70
C GLY A 92 -0.83 11.95 17.87
N ASP A 93 -0.03 11.29 17.03
CA ASP A 93 0.94 11.97 16.17
C ASP A 93 0.23 12.82 15.10
N PRO A 94 0.30 14.17 15.20
CA PRO A 94 -0.38 15.06 14.27
C PRO A 94 0.21 15.04 12.86
N ASN A 95 1.43 14.53 12.71
CA ASN A 95 2.17 14.48 11.44
C ASN A 95 2.11 13.09 10.79
N ALA A 96 1.38 12.15 11.39
CA ALA A 96 1.25 10.82 10.84
C ALA A 96 0.62 10.86 9.44
N LYS A 97 1.31 10.25 8.49
CA LYS A 97 0.77 9.94 7.16
C LYS A 97 -0.06 8.67 7.27
N ILE A 98 -1.26 8.68 6.70
CA ILE A 98 -2.15 7.53 6.65
C ILE A 98 -2.34 7.13 5.20
N VAL A 99 -2.21 5.85 4.89
CA VAL A 99 -2.52 5.27 3.59
C VAL A 99 -3.76 4.42 3.74
N LEU A 100 -4.76 4.65 2.89
CA LEU A 100 -5.96 3.83 2.77
C LEU A 100 -5.88 3.00 1.49
N ALA A 101 -6.37 1.77 1.54
CA ALA A 101 -6.45 0.89 0.37
C ALA A 101 -7.70 0.00 0.40
N LEU A 102 -8.21 -0.40 -0.77
CA LEU A 102 -9.33 -1.36 -0.88
C LEU A 102 -8.89 -2.82 -1.06
N SER A 103 -7.59 -3.01 -1.26
CA SER A 103 -6.93 -4.31 -1.27
C SER A 103 -5.46 -4.10 -0.89
N GLN A 104 -4.71 -5.19 -0.75
CA GLN A 104 -3.26 -5.11 -0.58
C GLN A 104 -2.53 -4.44 -1.75
N VAL A 105 -3.15 -4.38 -2.93
CA VAL A 105 -2.61 -3.74 -4.13
C VAL A 105 -3.38 -2.48 -4.52
N GLY A 106 -4.19 -1.93 -3.62
CA GLY A 106 -4.91 -0.68 -3.86
C GLY A 106 -6.32 -0.88 -4.45
N PRO A 107 -6.92 0.18 -5.04
CA PRO A 107 -6.36 1.53 -5.20
C PRO A 107 -5.98 2.18 -3.87
N PHE A 108 -4.97 3.06 -3.90
CA PHE A 108 -4.43 3.73 -2.71
C PHE A 108 -4.90 5.19 -2.61
N ARG A 109 -5.02 5.68 -1.37
CA ARG A 109 -5.13 7.10 -1.06
C ARG A 109 -4.24 7.43 0.11
N VAL A 110 -3.63 8.62 0.09
CA VAL A 110 -2.84 9.12 1.21
C VAL A 110 -3.62 10.25 1.88
N TYR A 111 -3.54 10.28 3.19
CA TYR A 111 -4.06 11.33 4.04
C TYR A 111 -2.93 11.80 4.97
N GLY A 112 -2.53 13.05 4.86
CA GLY A 112 -1.45 13.63 5.67
C GLY A 112 -0.88 14.90 5.06
N ASP A 113 -0.19 15.68 5.88
CA ASP A 113 0.43 16.95 5.45
C ASP A 113 1.52 16.72 4.41
N ASP A 114 2.28 15.64 4.54
CA ASP A 114 3.27 15.18 3.56
C ASP A 114 2.90 13.78 3.07
N PRO A 115 2.56 13.60 1.78
CA PRO A 115 2.17 12.29 1.25
C PRO A 115 3.36 11.35 1.10
N ARG A 116 4.60 11.84 1.16
CA ARG A 116 5.80 11.04 0.88
C ARG A 116 6.06 10.02 1.98
N THR A 117 6.52 8.84 1.60
CA THR A 117 7.19 7.96 2.56
C THR A 117 8.62 8.47 2.79
N LEU A 118 8.89 8.95 4.01
CA LEU A 118 10.22 9.31 4.48
C LEU A 118 10.64 8.34 5.58
N LEU A 119 11.64 7.51 5.28
CA LEU A 119 12.22 6.57 6.25
C LEU A 119 13.72 6.89 6.44
N PRO A 120 14.06 7.99 7.13
CA PRO A 120 15.46 8.40 7.31
C PRO A 120 16.27 7.39 8.13
N ALA A 121 15.59 6.61 8.98
CA ALA A 121 16.16 5.49 9.71
C ALA A 121 15.38 4.21 9.36
N PRO A 122 15.87 3.42 8.39
CA PRO A 122 15.34 2.09 8.12
C PRO A 122 15.28 1.25 9.41
N VAL A 123 14.24 0.42 9.53
CA VAL A 123 14.14 -0.46 10.71
C VAL A 123 15.22 -1.53 10.64
N SER A 124 15.82 -1.83 11.78
CA SER A 124 16.90 -2.80 11.90
C SER A 124 16.36 -4.12 12.46
N PRO A 125 16.78 -5.28 11.92
CA PRO A 125 16.39 -6.56 12.47
C PRO A 125 16.91 -6.74 13.91
N THR A 126 16.11 -7.35 14.77
CA THR A 126 16.48 -7.71 16.15
C THR A 126 17.07 -9.11 16.27
N GLY A 127 17.00 -9.90 15.20
CA GLY A 127 17.45 -11.28 15.12
C GLY A 127 16.73 -12.03 14.00
N PHE A 128 16.81 -13.36 13.99
CA PHE A 128 16.04 -14.21 13.10
C PHE A 128 14.78 -14.74 13.77
N ALA A 129 13.71 -14.84 13.00
CA ALA A 129 12.51 -15.53 13.42
C ALA A 129 12.85 -17.01 13.71
N GLN A 130 12.48 -17.48 14.90
CA GLN A 130 12.72 -18.85 15.32
C GLN A 130 11.65 -19.76 14.72
N VAL A 131 12.03 -20.57 13.73
CA VAL A 131 11.19 -21.59 13.09
C VAL A 131 12.01 -22.84 12.84
N ASP A 132 11.37 -24.01 12.93
CA ASP A 132 12.05 -25.28 12.63
C ASP A 132 12.32 -25.41 11.13
N GLN A 133 11.41 -24.87 10.32
CA GLN A 133 11.56 -24.80 8.86
C GLN A 133 11.10 -23.43 8.34
N PRO A 134 11.82 -22.79 7.39
CA PRO A 134 11.49 -21.46 6.89
C PRO A 134 10.05 -21.31 6.36
N GLU A 135 9.48 -22.37 5.79
CA GLU A 135 8.10 -22.42 5.26
C GLU A 135 7.00 -22.27 6.32
N GLN A 136 7.34 -22.47 7.61
CA GLN A 136 6.41 -22.32 8.74
C GLN A 136 6.13 -20.85 9.11
N LEU A 137 6.80 -19.90 8.46
CA LEU A 137 6.46 -18.48 8.59
C LEU A 137 5.21 -18.16 7.77
N GLU A 138 4.07 -18.21 8.44
CA GLU A 138 2.74 -17.98 7.84
C GLU A 138 2.39 -16.49 7.71
N GLU A 139 2.93 -15.62 8.57
CA GLU A 139 2.63 -14.19 8.58
C GLU A 139 3.91 -13.35 8.51
N ILE A 140 4.03 -12.55 7.47
CA ILE A 140 5.25 -11.80 7.13
C ILE A 140 4.93 -10.34 6.83
N ASP A 141 5.67 -9.43 7.45
CA ASP A 141 5.75 -8.03 7.04
C ASP A 141 6.71 -7.89 5.85
N THR A 142 6.24 -7.36 4.73
CA THR A 142 7.10 -6.98 3.60
C THR A 142 7.41 -5.49 3.67
N ARG A 143 8.63 -5.15 4.11
CA ARG A 143 9.01 -3.76 4.38
C ARG A 143 9.99 -3.24 3.33
N ILE A 144 9.54 -2.28 2.53
CA ILE A 144 10.43 -1.43 1.74
C ILE A 144 11.23 -0.53 2.70
N GLN A 145 12.55 -0.70 2.69
CA GLN A 145 13.46 0.04 3.56
C GLN A 145 14.03 1.26 2.87
N ILE A 146 14.28 1.16 1.57
CA ILE A 146 14.97 2.19 0.80
C ILE A 146 14.35 2.25 -0.59
N VAL A 147 14.02 3.46 -1.03
CA VAL A 147 13.77 3.78 -2.43
C VAL A 147 14.80 4.80 -2.85
N TRP A 148 15.63 4.44 -3.83
CA TRP A 148 16.77 5.22 -4.26
C TRP A 148 16.56 5.71 -5.71
N PRO A 149 16.06 6.94 -5.91
CA PRO A 149 15.82 7.49 -7.24
C PRO A 149 17.10 7.90 -7.96
N HIS A 150 17.19 7.59 -9.25
CA HIS A 150 18.35 7.88 -10.08
C HIS A 150 17.98 8.10 -11.56
N SER A 151 18.90 8.72 -12.31
CA SER A 151 18.85 8.86 -13.77
C SER A 151 19.31 7.58 -14.49
N ALA A 152 19.15 7.54 -15.81
CA ALA A 152 19.53 6.39 -16.64
C ALA A 152 21.01 5.97 -16.53
N ASP A 153 21.91 6.90 -16.21
CA ASP A 153 23.34 6.64 -15.99
C ASP A 153 23.67 6.11 -14.58
N GLY A 154 22.66 5.97 -13.70
CA GLY A 154 22.82 5.53 -12.32
C GLY A 154 23.14 6.65 -11.32
N THR A 155 23.17 7.91 -11.75
CA THR A 155 23.41 9.05 -10.87
C THR A 155 22.17 9.35 -10.03
N LEU A 156 22.37 9.62 -8.73
CA LEU A 156 21.33 10.06 -7.81
C LEU A 156 20.52 11.22 -8.37
N ALA A 157 19.19 11.10 -8.38
CA ALA A 157 18.30 12.11 -8.93
C ALA A 157 17.17 12.47 -7.94
N PRO A 158 16.75 13.74 -7.86
CA PRO A 158 15.55 14.12 -7.12
C PRO A 158 14.30 13.38 -7.64
N VAL A 159 13.31 13.18 -6.76
CA VAL A 159 12.07 12.45 -7.07
C VAL A 159 11.35 12.95 -8.34
N GLY A 160 11.34 14.26 -8.58
CA GLY A 160 10.70 14.85 -9.77
C GLY A 160 11.51 14.74 -11.07
N GLN A 161 12.71 14.15 -11.04
CA GLN A 161 13.65 14.09 -12.17
C GLN A 161 14.15 12.68 -12.46
N ALA A 162 13.98 11.75 -11.53
CA ALA A 162 14.46 10.39 -11.68
C ALA A 162 13.68 9.63 -12.75
N GLU A 163 14.41 8.79 -13.49
CA GLU A 163 13.87 7.91 -14.54
C GLU A 163 13.78 6.47 -14.03
N PHE A 164 14.49 6.17 -12.93
CA PHE A 164 14.54 4.86 -12.32
C PHE A 164 14.59 4.97 -10.80
N VAL A 165 14.17 3.91 -10.12
CA VAL A 165 14.39 3.70 -8.69
C VAL A 165 14.97 2.31 -8.42
N ASN A 166 15.86 2.22 -7.44
CA ASN A 166 16.21 0.97 -6.80
C ASN A 166 15.38 0.82 -5.52
N ILE A 167 14.79 -0.36 -5.29
CA ILE A 167 13.91 -0.61 -4.14
C ILE A 167 14.48 -1.75 -3.30
N ALA A 168 14.86 -1.46 -2.06
CA ALA A 168 15.35 -2.46 -1.11
C ALA A 168 14.24 -2.90 -0.16
N VAL A 169 14.09 -4.20 0.00
CA VAL A 169 13.03 -4.83 0.80
C VAL A 169 13.64 -5.81 1.78
N ASP A 170 13.20 -5.71 3.03
CA ASP A 170 13.47 -6.67 4.09
C ASP A 170 12.16 -7.33 4.50
N LEU A 171 12.24 -8.60 4.90
CA LEU A 171 11.10 -9.41 5.30
C LEU A 171 11.23 -9.76 6.78
N PHE A 172 10.17 -9.55 7.54
CA PHE A 172 10.13 -9.81 8.97
C PHE A 172 8.94 -10.69 9.30
N ARG A 173 9.04 -11.47 10.38
CA ARG A 173 7.85 -12.08 10.99
C ARG A 173 6.86 -10.96 11.36
N HIS A 174 5.59 -11.17 11.04
CA HIS A 174 4.55 -10.18 11.29
C HIS A 174 4.51 -9.73 12.75
N GLY A 175 4.36 -8.42 12.98
CA GLY A 175 4.30 -7.83 14.31
C GLY A 175 5.63 -7.83 15.08
N SER A 176 6.75 -8.20 14.44
CA SER A 176 8.08 -8.16 15.04
C SER A 176 9.14 -7.55 14.10
N LEU A 177 10.37 -7.43 14.59
CA LEU A 177 11.54 -7.07 13.79
C LEU A 177 12.49 -8.27 13.63
N GLU A 178 11.97 -9.48 13.80
CA GLU A 178 12.72 -10.70 13.56
C GLU A 178 12.75 -10.96 12.05
N SER A 179 13.94 -10.90 11.45
CA SER A 179 14.14 -11.17 10.02
C SER A 179 13.82 -12.63 9.70
N VAL A 180 13.37 -12.87 8.47
CA VAL A 180 13.33 -14.23 7.92
C VAL A 180 14.76 -14.84 7.84
N PRO A 181 14.89 -16.18 7.91
CA PRO A 181 16.16 -16.88 7.72
C PRO A 181 16.85 -16.57 6.38
N LEU A 182 18.17 -16.76 6.32
CA LEU A 182 18.97 -16.49 5.10
C LEU A 182 18.58 -17.35 3.90
N ASP A 183 18.10 -18.57 4.13
CA ASP A 183 17.63 -19.52 3.13
C ASP A 183 16.13 -19.41 2.84
N TYR A 184 15.42 -18.48 3.50
CA TYR A 184 14.00 -18.24 3.25
C TYR A 184 13.72 -17.94 1.77
N ALA A 185 12.70 -18.61 1.24
CA ALA A 185 12.18 -18.50 -0.11
C ALA A 185 10.75 -17.90 -0.08
N PRO A 186 10.59 -16.59 -0.32
CA PRO A 186 9.33 -15.86 -0.20
C PRO A 186 8.15 -16.41 -1.01
N ASN A 187 8.45 -16.96 -2.18
CA ASN A 187 7.44 -17.43 -3.12
C ASN A 187 7.83 -18.83 -3.58
N GLU A 188 6.91 -19.79 -3.56
CA GLU A 188 7.23 -21.17 -3.93
C GLU A 188 7.53 -21.35 -5.42
N ALA A 189 6.92 -20.54 -6.27
CA ALA A 189 7.11 -20.61 -7.71
C ALA A 189 8.39 -19.91 -8.19
N THR A 190 8.74 -18.77 -7.58
CA THR A 190 9.87 -17.94 -8.03
C THR A 190 11.05 -17.92 -7.06
N GLY A 191 10.83 -18.16 -5.77
CA GLY A 191 11.82 -17.98 -4.71
C GLY A 191 12.04 -16.51 -4.31
N TYR A 192 11.22 -15.57 -4.80
CA TYR A 192 11.43 -14.13 -4.61
C TYR A 192 10.14 -13.37 -4.30
N PRO A 193 10.22 -12.22 -3.58
CA PRO A 193 9.08 -11.35 -3.41
C PRO A 193 8.74 -10.65 -4.73
N ILE A 194 7.52 -10.13 -4.81
CA ILE A 194 6.91 -9.59 -6.02
C ILE A 194 6.59 -8.11 -5.82
N LEU A 195 7.11 -7.25 -6.70
CA LEU A 195 6.80 -5.82 -6.70
C LEU A 195 5.51 -5.53 -7.48
N TYR A 196 4.65 -4.69 -6.90
CA TYR A 196 3.49 -4.08 -7.53
C TYR A 196 3.68 -2.57 -7.56
N ILE A 197 3.26 -1.95 -8.65
CA ILE A 197 3.38 -0.51 -8.89
C ILE A 197 2.01 0.04 -9.22
N ALA A 198 1.53 0.97 -8.41
CA ALA A 198 0.37 1.79 -8.72
C ALA A 198 0.82 3.16 -9.22
N ARG A 199 0.15 3.65 -10.27
CA ARG A 199 0.28 5.02 -10.76
C ARG A 199 -0.94 5.79 -10.28
N GLU A 200 -0.72 6.92 -9.62
CA GLU A 200 -1.81 7.77 -9.13
C GLU A 200 -2.80 7.00 -8.25
N ASP A 201 -4.09 7.09 -8.56
CA ASP A 201 -5.18 6.48 -7.83
C ASP A 201 -5.57 5.09 -8.31
N LYS A 202 -4.82 4.50 -9.24
CA LYS A 202 -5.16 3.21 -9.82
C LYS A 202 -4.75 2.05 -8.93
N GLN A 203 -5.35 0.89 -9.19
CA GLN A 203 -4.88 -0.37 -8.62
C GLN A 203 -3.45 -0.64 -9.09
N ALA A 204 -2.62 -1.17 -8.21
CA ALA A 204 -1.26 -1.51 -8.54
C ALA A 204 -1.23 -2.73 -9.45
N GLU A 205 -0.47 -2.60 -10.53
CA GLU A 205 -0.21 -3.68 -11.45
C GLU A 205 1.04 -4.41 -11.00
N LEU A 206 1.06 -5.72 -11.25
CA LEU A 206 2.26 -6.50 -11.11
C LEU A 206 3.36 -5.83 -11.93
N TYR A 207 4.53 -5.57 -11.32
CA TYR A 207 5.72 -5.17 -12.05
C TYR A 207 6.29 -6.38 -12.81
N ALA A 208 5.52 -6.84 -13.79
CA ALA A 208 5.97 -7.65 -14.89
C ALA A 208 6.34 -6.65 -15.99
N ALA A 209 7.52 -6.78 -16.58
CA ALA A 209 7.96 -5.94 -17.68
C ALA A 209 6.87 -5.89 -18.76
N THR A 210 6.15 -4.78 -18.83
CA THR A 210 4.87 -4.65 -19.54
C THR A 210 5.00 -4.78 -21.06
N GLU A 211 6.18 -5.07 -21.62
CA GLU A 211 6.34 -5.35 -23.05
C GLU A 211 7.40 -6.43 -23.39
N ASN A 212 8.03 -7.10 -22.41
CA ASN A 212 9.04 -8.14 -22.73
C ASN A 212 9.14 -9.27 -21.68
N PRO A 213 8.56 -10.46 -21.96
CA PRO A 213 8.55 -11.60 -21.04
C PRO A 213 9.93 -12.23 -20.75
N GLN A 214 10.99 -11.81 -21.46
CA GLN A 214 12.38 -12.20 -21.17
C GLN A 214 13.04 -11.34 -20.06
N ARG A 215 12.31 -10.39 -19.46
CA ARG A 215 12.81 -9.49 -18.40
C ARG A 215 11.90 -9.49 -17.17
N TYR A 216 11.58 -10.66 -16.62
CA TYR A 216 11.34 -10.71 -15.18
C TYR A 216 12.64 -10.28 -14.49
N ARG A 217 12.77 -9.00 -14.13
CA ARG A 217 13.83 -8.60 -13.21
C ARG A 217 13.37 -8.98 -11.82
N LEU A 218 13.49 -10.27 -11.53
CA LEU A 218 13.44 -10.78 -10.16
C LEU A 218 14.39 -9.94 -9.31
N PRO A 219 14.01 -9.61 -8.07
CA PRO A 219 14.88 -8.85 -7.21
C PRO A 219 16.16 -9.65 -6.97
N ARG A 220 17.28 -8.95 -6.91
CA ARG A 220 18.54 -9.56 -6.50
C ARG A 220 18.51 -9.76 -4.98
N LYS A 221 18.67 -11.01 -4.52
CA LYS A 221 18.91 -11.30 -3.11
C LYS A 221 20.34 -10.90 -2.75
N THR A 222 20.47 -10.03 -1.78
CA THR A 222 21.73 -9.57 -1.18
C THR A 222 21.69 -9.81 0.33
N THR A 223 22.78 -9.52 1.01
CA THR A 223 22.81 -9.52 2.47
C THR A 223 23.41 -8.24 3.02
N PHE A 224 23.17 -7.96 4.30
CA PHE A 224 23.84 -6.92 5.05
C PHE A 224 24.16 -7.40 6.47
N ALA A 225 25.23 -6.89 7.06
CA ALA A 225 25.67 -7.26 8.40
C ALA A 225 25.18 -6.25 9.44
N LEU A 226 24.66 -6.73 10.56
CA LEU A 226 24.28 -5.93 11.72
C LEU A 226 24.54 -6.74 12.99
N ASN A 227 25.21 -6.15 13.99
CA ASN A 227 25.52 -6.80 15.27
C ASN A 227 26.17 -8.19 15.15
N GLY A 228 27.03 -8.39 14.15
CA GLY A 228 27.70 -9.67 13.90
C GLY A 228 26.84 -10.75 13.25
N GLN A 229 25.59 -10.44 12.91
CA GLN A 229 24.69 -11.31 12.13
C GLN A 229 24.52 -10.77 10.71
N THR A 230 24.22 -11.66 9.76
CA THR A 230 24.04 -11.34 8.34
C THR A 230 22.60 -11.61 7.94
N PHE A 231 21.89 -10.60 7.45
CA PHE A 231 20.45 -10.67 7.15
C PHE A 231 20.18 -10.62 5.65
N PRO A 232 19.13 -11.31 5.15
CA PRO A 232 18.74 -11.25 3.74
C PRO A 232 18.05 -9.91 3.42
N ARG A 233 18.26 -9.44 2.19
CA ARG A 233 17.58 -8.28 1.60
C ARG A 233 17.33 -8.54 0.12
N TRP A 234 16.21 -8.06 -0.39
CA TRP A 234 15.85 -8.15 -1.82
C TRP A 234 15.88 -6.78 -2.45
N VAL A 235 16.57 -6.64 -3.58
CA VAL A 235 16.71 -5.35 -4.28
C VAL A 235 16.12 -5.46 -5.68
N PHE A 236 15.11 -4.65 -5.96
CA PHE A 236 14.60 -4.44 -7.31
C PHE A 236 15.43 -3.34 -7.98
N ASP A 237 16.27 -3.74 -8.93
CA ASP A 237 17.22 -2.83 -9.59
C ASP A 237 16.61 -2.18 -10.85
N ASN A 238 16.75 -0.86 -10.96
CA ASN A 238 16.34 0.00 -12.07
C ASN A 238 14.85 -0.15 -12.44
N VAL A 239 13.97 -0.02 -11.46
CA VAL A 239 12.52 0.04 -11.71
C VAL A 239 12.20 1.35 -12.43
N PRO A 240 11.67 1.32 -13.67
CA PRO A 240 11.41 2.52 -14.44
C PRO A 240 10.26 3.32 -13.84
N ILE A 241 10.44 4.63 -13.82
CA ILE A 241 9.44 5.61 -13.40
C ILE A 241 9.47 6.80 -14.35
N GLU A 242 8.39 7.57 -14.35
CA GLU A 242 8.27 8.80 -15.13
C GLU A 242 8.51 9.99 -14.19
N PRO A 243 9.37 10.95 -14.59
CA PRO A 243 9.58 12.17 -13.83
C PRO A 243 8.26 12.91 -13.56
N ASN A 244 8.10 13.42 -12.33
CA ASN A 244 6.91 14.14 -11.86
C ASN A 244 5.62 13.32 -11.81
N GLN A 245 5.69 12.00 -11.92
CA GLN A 245 4.56 11.10 -11.73
C GLN A 245 4.51 10.58 -10.28
N ASP A 246 3.29 10.43 -9.75
CA ASP A 246 3.06 9.85 -8.42
C ASP A 246 2.95 8.33 -8.51
N TYR A 247 3.68 7.63 -7.64
CA TYR A 247 3.72 6.17 -7.57
C TYR A 247 3.44 5.66 -6.15
N PHE A 248 2.87 4.46 -6.09
CA PHE A 248 2.86 3.62 -4.91
C PHE A 248 3.60 2.32 -5.20
N PHE A 249 4.55 1.96 -4.35
CA PHE A 249 5.24 0.68 -4.40
C PHE A 249 4.76 -0.21 -3.26
N VAL A 250 4.44 -1.46 -3.61
CA VAL A 250 3.99 -2.49 -2.67
C VAL A 250 4.67 -3.80 -3.02
N VAL A 251 5.07 -4.56 -2.02
CA VAL A 251 5.76 -5.84 -2.23
C VAL A 251 4.97 -6.96 -1.57
N LEU A 252 4.65 -8.01 -2.31
CA LEU A 252 3.93 -9.18 -1.80
C LEU A 252 4.77 -10.46 -1.93
N LEU A 253 4.37 -11.51 -1.23
CA LEU A 253 5.02 -12.82 -1.29
C LEU A 253 4.42 -13.73 -2.37
N SER A 254 3.18 -13.48 -2.76
CA SER A 254 2.47 -14.23 -3.80
C SER A 254 1.57 -13.31 -4.63
N PRO A 255 1.13 -13.73 -5.82
CA PRO A 255 0.02 -13.07 -6.49
C PRO A 255 -1.22 -13.04 -5.58
N VAL A 256 -1.97 -11.93 -5.61
CA VAL A 256 -3.09 -11.55 -4.71
C VAL A 256 -4.21 -12.60 -4.56
N SER A 257 -4.16 -13.74 -5.26
CA SER A 257 -5.22 -14.74 -5.32
C SER A 257 -4.81 -16.20 -5.07
N LYS A 258 -3.54 -16.52 -4.73
CA LYS A 258 -3.07 -17.91 -4.87
C LYS A 258 -2.65 -18.67 -3.61
N ASP A 259 -2.46 -18.04 -2.46
CA ASP A 259 -2.06 -18.77 -1.27
C ASP A 259 -2.60 -18.16 0.04
N PRO A 260 -3.66 -18.71 0.65
CA PRO A 260 -4.17 -18.25 1.93
C PRO A 260 -3.29 -18.69 3.13
N ALA A 261 -2.34 -19.61 2.94
CA ALA A 261 -1.50 -20.14 4.01
C ALA A 261 -0.35 -19.20 4.39
N ARG A 262 0.07 -18.31 3.47
CA ARG A 262 1.05 -17.26 3.76
C ARG A 262 0.46 -15.87 3.55
N ARG A 263 0.23 -15.16 4.66
CA ARG A 263 -0.25 -13.78 4.67
C ARG A 263 0.93 -12.82 4.65
N ALA A 264 0.96 -11.98 3.61
CA ALA A 264 1.85 -10.84 3.56
C ALA A 264 1.14 -9.60 4.10
N TYR A 265 1.81 -8.84 4.96
CA TYR A 265 1.37 -7.54 5.47
C TYR A 265 2.31 -6.48 4.88
N PRO A 266 1.97 -5.90 3.72
CA PRO A 266 2.90 -5.04 3.03
C PRO A 266 2.87 -3.63 3.56
N ILE A 267 4.03 -2.98 3.56
CA ILE A 267 4.03 -1.52 3.65
C ILE A 267 3.71 -0.92 2.29
N VAL A 268 3.15 0.28 2.28
CA VAL A 268 2.93 1.07 1.06
C VAL A 268 3.91 2.22 1.02
N TRP A 269 4.82 2.21 0.04
CA TRP A 269 5.75 3.31 -0.19
C TRP A 269 5.15 4.31 -1.17
N SER A 270 4.79 5.50 -0.69
CA SER A 270 4.35 6.61 -1.56
C SER A 270 5.57 7.39 -2.06
N TYR A 271 5.68 7.47 -3.38
CA TYR A 271 6.74 8.17 -4.09
C TYR A 271 6.12 9.31 -4.90
N THR A 272 6.35 10.54 -4.47
CA THR A 272 5.79 11.75 -5.10
C THR A 272 6.71 12.94 -4.88
N ALA A 273 6.77 13.84 -5.87
CA ALA A 273 7.45 15.13 -5.73
C ALA A 273 6.60 16.16 -4.97
N LYS A 274 5.29 15.90 -4.80
CA LYS A 274 4.35 16.80 -4.13
C LYS A 274 4.57 16.73 -2.62
N THR A 275 4.68 17.89 -1.99
CA THR A 275 4.87 18.00 -0.53
C THR A 275 3.56 18.08 0.24
N ARG A 276 2.41 18.06 -0.44
CA ARG A 276 1.09 18.14 0.17
C ARG A 276 0.11 17.23 -0.54
N THR A 277 -0.66 16.52 0.27
CA THR A 277 -1.87 15.84 -0.20
C THR A 277 -2.93 16.90 -0.47
N VAL A 278 -3.45 16.95 -1.70
CA VAL A 278 -4.71 17.65 -1.95
C VAL A 278 -5.82 16.64 -1.66
N LEU A 279 -6.61 16.89 -0.62
CA LEU A 279 -7.86 16.14 -0.39
C LEU A 279 -8.82 16.52 -1.51
N SER A 280 -8.73 15.84 -2.65
CA SER A 280 -9.71 15.99 -3.72
C SER A 280 -10.86 15.04 -3.44
N GLN A 281 -12.07 15.58 -3.30
CA GLN A 281 -13.25 14.79 -3.64
C GLN A 281 -13.12 14.43 -5.13
N THR A 282 -13.02 13.15 -5.45
CA THR A 282 -13.18 12.74 -6.85
C THR A 282 -14.66 12.87 -7.19
N ASN A 283 -15.02 13.77 -8.10
CA ASN A 283 -16.42 13.90 -8.55
C ASN A 283 -16.80 12.87 -9.63
N ASN A 284 -15.92 11.91 -9.91
CA ASN A 284 -16.17 10.82 -10.85
C ASN A 284 -16.96 9.71 -10.16
N HIS A 285 -18.27 9.93 -9.99
CA HIS A 285 -19.21 8.89 -9.60
C HIS A 285 -20.02 8.43 -10.81
N SER A 286 -20.10 7.12 -11.03
CA SER A 286 -20.95 6.56 -12.08
C SER A 286 -22.38 6.43 -11.54
N PRO A 287 -23.40 6.98 -12.24
CA PRO A 287 -24.79 6.84 -11.83
C PRO A 287 -25.18 5.36 -11.84
N CYS A 288 -25.94 4.92 -10.84
CA CYS A 288 -26.47 3.55 -10.83
C CYS A 288 -27.70 3.43 -11.74
N LEU A 289 -27.93 2.20 -12.22
CA LEU A 289 -29.12 1.81 -12.96
C LEU A 289 -30.25 1.49 -11.97
N PRO A 290 -31.49 1.93 -12.25
CA PRO A 290 -32.63 1.69 -11.39
C PRO A 290 -32.97 0.19 -11.26
#